data_AF-A0A1H1RDS5-F1
#
_entry.id   AF-A0A1H1RDS5-F1
#
_cell.length_a   1.000
_cell.length_b   1.000
_cell.length_c   1.000
_cell.angle_alpha   90.00
_cell.angle_beta   90.00
_cell.angle_gamma   90.00
#
_symmetry.space_group_name_H-M   'P 1'
#
loop_
_entity.id
_entity.type
_entity.pdbx_description
1 polymer ?
#
loop_
_entity_poly.entity_id
_entity_poly.type
_entity_poly.pdbx_seq_one_letter_code
_entity_poly.pdbx_strand_id
1 'polypeptide(L)' 'MTTTLESKADELLMYSREVERLYSQLTYLAGGIASAAADGDTDSSVFESLVYMYKATRDQHATAKQAYNNALNGE' A
#
# COMPACT_ATOMS: atom_id res chain seq x y z
N MET A 1 16.90 -22.50 16.78
CA MET A 1 15.84 -21.81 17.55
C MET A 1 16.01 -20.34 17.28
N THR A 2 15.10 -19.72 16.54
CA THR A 2 15.02 -18.26 16.46
C THR A 2 14.49 -17.75 17.79
N THR A 3 15.18 -16.77 18.36
CA THR A 3 14.76 -16.09 19.57
C THR A 3 13.49 -15.28 19.29
N THR A 4 12.69 -15.00 20.32
CA THR A 4 11.49 -14.16 20.19
C THR A 4 11.81 -12.78 19.59
N LEU A 5 13.02 -12.27 19.79
CA LEU A 5 13.48 -11.01 19.22
C LEU A 5 13.70 -11.10 17.70
N GLU A 6 14.34 -12.18 17.23
CA GLU A 6 14.58 -12.41 15.79
C GLU A 6 13.26 -12.57 15.04
N SER A 7 12.30 -13.33 15.60
CA SER A 7 10.97 -13.47 14.98
C SER A 7 10.21 -12.13 14.89
N LYS A 8 10.30 -11.28 15.91
CA LYS A 8 9.72 -9.92 15.85
C LYS A 8 10.41 -9.02 14.83
N ALA A 9 11.73 -9.13 14.69
CA ALA A 9 12.49 -8.37 13.70
C ALA A 9 12.09 -8.79 12.27
N ASP A 10 11.92 -10.09 12.03
CA ASP A 10 11.48 -10.63 10.73
C ASP A 10 10.05 -10.17 10.39
N GLU A 11 9.14 -10.17 11.38
CA GLU A 11 7.77 -9.70 11.21
C GLU A 11 7.70 -8.20 10.88
N LEU A 12 8.48 -7.38 11.59
CA LEU A 12 8.61 -5.94 11.30
C LEU A 12 9.17 -5.69 9.89
N LEU A 13 10.17 -6.47 9.47
CA LEU A 13 10.76 -6.38 8.14
C LEU A 13 9.76 -6.77 7.05
N MET A 14 8.94 -7.79 7.29
CA MET A 14 7.89 -8.22 6.38
C MET A 14 6.85 -7.11 6.20
N TYR A 15 6.34 -6.54 7.30
CA TYR A 15 5.35 -5.47 7.23
C TYR A 15 5.91 -4.18 6.62
N SER A 16 7.16 -3.80 6.92
CA SER A 16 7.76 -2.59 6.33
C SER A 16 7.89 -2.72 4.81
N ARG A 17 8.34 -3.87 4.30
CA ARG A 17 8.40 -4.15 2.86
C ARG A 17 7.04 -4.11 2.20
N GLU A 18 6.02 -4.64 2.87
CA GLU A 18 4.66 -4.63 2.35
C GLU A 18 4.09 -3.20 2.27
N VAL A 19 4.35 -2.37 3.30
CA VAL A 19 4.02 -0.95 3.29
C VAL A 19 4.70 -0.22 2.12
N GLU A 20 6.01 -0.42 1.91
CA GLU A 20 6.76 0.19 0.80
C GLU A 20 6.24 -0.26 -0.58
N ARG A 21 5.92 -1.55 -0.71
CA ARG A 21 5.35 -2.12 -1.94
C ARG A 21 4.00 -1.48 -2.28
N LEU A 22 3.10 -1.41 -1.29
CA LEU A 22 1.77 -0.81 -1.46
C LEU A 22 1.86 0.70 -1.71
N TYR A 23 2.80 1.40 -1.06
CA TYR A 23 3.04 2.82 -1.32
C TYR A 23 3.49 3.07 -2.77
N SER A 24 4.42 2.25 -3.28
CA SER A 24 4.88 2.33 -4.67
C SER A 24 3.74 2.11 -5.66
N GLN A 25 2.84 1.16 -5.36
CA GLN A 25 1.63 0.92 -6.16
C GLN A 25 0.66 2.11 -6.12
N LEU A 26 0.49 2.75 -4.97
CA LEU A 26 -0.31 3.97 -4.86
C LEU A 26 0.25 5.10 -5.73
N THR A 27 1.56 5.31 -5.70
CA THR A 27 2.21 6.34 -6.53
C THR A 27 2.00 6.07 -8.02
N TYR A 28 2.16 4.81 -8.45
CA TYR A 28 1.92 4.42 -9.84
C TYR A 28 0.47 4.68 -10.27
N LEU A 29 -0.49 4.22 -9.47
CA LEU A 29 -1.92 4.40 -9.76
C LEU A 29 -2.33 5.88 -9.75
N ALA A 30 -1.83 6.67 -8.80
CA ALA A 30 -2.04 8.11 -8.76
C ALA A 30 -1.49 8.80 -10.02
N GLY A 31 -0.32 8.38 -10.51
CA GLY A 31 0.25 8.86 -11.77
C GLY A 31 -0.65 8.54 -12.97
N GLY A 32 -1.18 7.32 -13.04
CA GLY A 32 -2.14 6.93 -14.09
C GLY A 32 -3.42 7.76 -14.05
N ILE A 33 -4.00 7.98 -12.86
CA ILE A 33 -5.19 8.82 -12.66
C ILE A 33 -4.89 10.26 -13.10
N ALA A 34 -3.75 10.82 -12.70
CA ALA A 34 -3.37 12.18 -13.05
C ALA A 34 -3.17 12.35 -14.56
N SER A 35 -2.55 11.37 -15.23
CA SER A 35 -2.39 11.37 -16.69
C SER A 35 -3.74 11.33 -17.39
N ALA A 36 -4.60 10.37 -17.05
CA ALA A 36 -5.92 10.24 -17.67
C ALA A 36 -6.81 11.46 -17.41
N ALA A 37 -6.73 12.06 -16.21
CA ALA A 37 -7.41 13.32 -15.92
C ALA A 37 -6.88 14.50 -16.75
N ALA A 38 -5.56 14.58 -16.98
CA ALA A 38 -4.96 15.62 -17.81
C ALA A 38 -5.37 15.49 -19.28
N ASP A 39 -5.54 14.26 -19.77
CA ASP A 39 -6.00 13.96 -21.12
C ASP A 39 -7.53 14.12 -21.28
N GLY A 40 -8.25 14.41 -20.19
CA GLY A 40 -9.71 14.56 -20.17
C GLY A 40 -10.49 13.24 -20.25
N ASP A 41 -9.80 12.10 -20.07
CA ASP A 41 -10.37 10.75 -20.17
C ASP A 41 -10.95 10.25 -18.83
N THR A 42 -11.66 11.12 -18.10
CA THR A 42 -12.16 10.79 -16.75
C THR A 42 -13.41 9.91 -16.74
N ASP A 43 -14.14 9.86 -17.86
CA ASP A 43 -15.36 9.06 -18.00
C ASP A 43 -15.08 7.65 -18.58
N SER A 44 -13.81 7.28 -18.75
CA SER A 44 -13.44 5.98 -19.28
C SER A 44 -13.42 4.89 -18.21
N SER A 45 -13.72 3.66 -18.62
CA SER A 45 -13.63 2.48 -17.76
C SER A 45 -12.19 2.25 -17.23
N VAL A 46 -11.18 2.73 -17.96
CA VAL A 46 -9.78 2.70 -17.53
C VAL A 46 -9.58 3.63 -16.34
N PHE A 47 -10.07 4.87 -16.41
CA PHE A 47 -9.98 5.82 -15.31
C PHE A 47 -10.72 5.31 -14.06
N GLU A 48 -11.95 4.82 -14.24
CA GLU A 48 -12.73 4.25 -13.13
C GLU A 48 -12.00 3.07 -12.46
N SER A 49 -11.40 2.19 -13.27
CA SER A 49 -10.60 1.05 -12.78
C SER A 49 -9.37 1.52 -12.00
N LEU A 50 -8.63 2.51 -12.52
CA LEU A 50 -7.47 3.09 -11.82
C LEU A 50 -7.86 3.69 -10.47
N VAL A 51 -8.97 4.43 -10.41
CA VAL A 51 -9.50 5.01 -9.17
C VAL A 51 -9.94 3.92 -8.19
N TYR A 52 -10.61 2.89 -8.68
CA TYR A 52 -11.03 1.76 -7.85
C TYR A 52 -9.83 1.04 -7.24
N MET A 53 -8.85 0.68 -8.07
CA MET A 53 -7.61 0.03 -7.62
C MET A 53 -6.85 0.91 -6.63
N TYR A 54 -6.74 2.21 -6.89
CA TYR A 54 -6.08 3.15 -5.98
C TYR A 54 -6.72 3.15 -4.60
N LYS A 55 -8.06 3.20 -4.52
CA LYS A 55 -8.80 3.15 -3.25
C LYS A 55 -8.56 1.83 -2.52
N ALA A 56 -8.65 0.71 -3.22
CA ALA A 56 -8.42 -0.61 -2.63
C ALA A 56 -6.98 -0.75 -2.09
N THR A 57 -5.97 -0.35 -2.87
CA THR A 57 -4.57 -0.36 -2.45
C THR A 57 -4.32 0.60 -1.27
N ARG A 58 -5.02 1.74 -1.21
CA ARG A 58 -4.91 2.70 -0.10
C ARG A 58 -5.38 2.07 1.20
N ASP A 59 -6.50 1.36 1.16
CA ASP A 59 -7.07 0.70 2.34
C ASP A 59 -6.20 -0.48 2.80
N GLN A 60 -5.60 -1.22 1.85
CA GLN A 60 -4.57 -2.23 2.14
C GLN A 60 -3.32 -1.61 2.78
N HIS A 61 -2.83 -0.49 2.24
CA HIS A 61 -1.66 0.22 2.78
C HIS A 61 -1.92 0.72 4.21
N ALA A 62 -3.12 1.25 4.49
CA ALA A 62 -3.51 1.66 5.84
C ALA A 62 -3.50 0.47 6.81
N THR A 63 -4.07 -0.67 6.40
CA THR A 63 -4.08 -1.91 7.18
C THR A 63 -2.66 -2.41 7.46
N ALA A 64 -1.79 -2.46 6.45
CA ALA A 64 -0.40 -2.90 6.59
C ALA A 64 0.40 -1.97 7.53
N LYS A 65 0.18 -0.66 7.43
CA LYS A 65 0.80 0.33 8.32
C LYS A 65 0.33 0.16 9.77
N GLN A 66 -0.95 -0.16 9.97
CA GLN A 66 -1.47 -0.47 11.30
C GLN A 66 -0.83 -1.74 11.87
N ALA A 67 -0.73 -2.82 11.07
CA ALA A 67 -0.06 -4.05 11.49
C ALA A 67 1.42 -3.82 11.85
N TYR A 68 2.14 -3.03 11.05
CA TYR A 68 3.51 -2.60 11.36
C TYR A 68 3.60 -1.86 12.70
N ASN A 69 2.71 -0.90 12.94
CA ASN A 69 2.70 -0.13 14.19
C ASN A 69 2.38 -1.01 15.41
N ASN A 70 1.43 -1.93 15.29
CA ASN A 70 1.09 -2.87 16.36
C ASN A 70 2.29 -3.77 16.67
N ALA A 71 2.94 -4.32 15.65
CA ALA A 71 4.16 -5.11 15.81
C ALA A 71 5.31 -4.32 16.46
N LEU A 72 5.44 -3.02 16.16
CA LEU A 72 6.46 -2.14 16.73
C LEU A 72 6.20 -1.86 18.22
N ASN A 73 4.93 -1.66 18.59
CA ASN A 73 4.52 -1.39 19.96
C ASN A 73 4.37 -2.68 20.80
N GLY A 74 4.38 -3.85 20.16
CA GLY A 74 4.21 -5.14 20.81
C GLY A 74 2.76 -5.43 21.24
N GLU A 75 1.78 -4.86 20.52
CA GLU A 75 0.33 -5.05 20.72
C GLU A 75 -0.24 -6.21 19.92
#